data_AF-A0A9X4IE51-F1
#
_entry.id   AF-A0A9X4IE51-F1
#
_cell.length_a   1.000
_cell.length_b   1.000
_cell.length_c   1.000
_cell.angle_alpha   90.00
_cell.angle_beta   90.00
_cell.angle_gamma   90.00
#
_symmetry.space_group_name_H-M   'P 1'
#
loop_
_entity.id
_entity.type
_entity.pdbx_description
1 polymer ?
#
loop_
_entity_poly.entity_id
_entity_poly.type
_entity_poly.pdbx_seq_one_letter_code
_entity_poly.pdbx_strand_id
1 'polypeptide(L)'
;MIFLEDLIHKASEFYYLRQQIDMLLVSCTTRIRELFALIRHSNIENADKIFIELFEIQRTLSTIKFKYLFEFDDFLNDFIYFFDRQDDCNRLFLYEHFSQHDDLPK
;
A
#
# COMPACT_ATOMS: atom_id res chain seq x y z
N MET A 1 -21.67 -10.15 -34.11
CA MET A 1 -20.38 -10.90 -34.15
C MET A 1 -20.16 -11.44 -32.76
N ILE A 2 -20.29 -12.76 -32.56
CA ILE A 2 -20.34 -13.38 -31.21
C ILE A 2 -19.12 -13.00 -30.35
N PHE A 3 -17.92 -12.84 -30.95
CA PHE A 3 -16.73 -12.43 -30.21
C PHE A 3 -16.76 -10.99 -29.67
N LEU A 4 -17.52 -10.08 -30.30
CA LEU A 4 -17.66 -8.69 -29.81
C LEU A 4 -18.56 -8.64 -28.58
N GLU A 5 -19.59 -9.48 -28.54
CA GLU A 5 -20.49 -9.59 -27.37
C GLU A 5 -19.74 -10.17 -26.16
N ASP A 6 -18.92 -11.21 -26.37
CA ASP A 6 -18.06 -11.76 -25.31
C ASP A 6 -17.01 -10.74 -24.84
N LEU A 7 -16.39 -9.98 -25.76
CA LEU A 7 -15.46 -8.91 -25.40
C LEU A 7 -16.12 -7.83 -24.52
N ILE A 8 -17.33 -7.40 -24.86
CA ILE A 8 -18.09 -6.43 -24.04
C ILE A 8 -18.39 -7.02 -22.66
N HIS A 9 -18.78 -8.29 -22.60
CA HIS A 9 -19.04 -8.96 -21.33
C HIS A 9 -17.80 -9.00 -20.45
N LYS A 10 -16.65 -9.42 -21.00
CA LYS A 10 -15.36 -9.46 -20.28
C LYS A 10 -14.92 -8.07 -19.83
N ALA A 11 -15.11 -7.04 -20.65
CA ALA A 11 -14.81 -5.66 -20.28
C ALA A 11 -15.70 -5.18 -19.12
N SER A 12 -16.98 -5.55 -19.11
CA SER A 12 -17.89 -5.24 -18.01
C SER A 12 -17.51 -5.95 -16.70
N GLU A 13 -17.13 -7.23 -16.77
CA GLU A 13 -16.64 -7.98 -15.61
C GLU A 13 -15.36 -7.34 -15.04
N PHE A 14 -14.41 -6.99 -15.91
CA PHE A 14 -13.18 -6.31 -15.52
C PHE A 14 -13.47 -4.94 -14.88
N TYR A 15 -14.36 -4.15 -15.46
CA TYR A 15 -14.75 -2.85 -14.90
C TYR A 15 -15.28 -2.98 -13.46
N TYR A 16 -16.18 -3.94 -13.22
CA TYR A 16 -16.73 -4.17 -11.89
C TYR A 16 -15.67 -4.67 -10.88
N LEU A 17 -14.78 -5.57 -11.31
CA LEU A 17 -13.66 -6.01 -10.48
C LEU A 17 -12.69 -4.87 -10.17
N ARG A 18 -12.40 -4.01 -11.16
CA ARG A 18 -11.52 -2.85 -10.96
C ARG A 18 -12.08 -1.91 -9.89
N GLN A 19 -13.38 -1.60 -9.94
CA GLN A 19 -14.02 -0.77 -8.91
C GLN A 19 -13.90 -1.38 -7.50
N GLN A 20 -14.04 -2.70 -7.38
CA GLN A 20 -13.84 -3.39 -6.09
C GLN A 20 -12.38 -3.29 -5.60
N ILE A 21 -11.41 -3.46 -6.51
CA ILE A 21 -10.01 -3.29 -6.18
C ILE A 21 -9.75 -1.85 -5.71
N ASP A 22 -10.25 -0.85 -6.44
CA ASP A 22 -10.06 0.55 -6.09
C ASP A 22 -10.63 0.87 -4.68
N MET A 23 -11.79 0.32 -4.31
CA MET A 23 -12.34 0.44 -2.95
C MET A 23 -11.44 -0.20 -1.86
N LEU A 24 -10.85 -1.36 -2.16
CA LEU A 24 -9.90 -2.01 -1.25
C LEU A 24 -8.61 -1.19 -1.11
N LEU A 25 -8.15 -0.53 -2.19
CA LEU A 25 -6.96 0.33 -2.15
C LEU A 25 -7.19 1.62 -1.37
N VAL A 26 -8.39 2.20 -1.42
CA VAL A 26 -8.78 3.31 -0.54
C VAL A 26 -8.72 2.88 0.94
N SER A 27 -9.24 1.69 1.24
CA SER A 27 -9.21 1.12 2.60
C SER A 27 -7.76 0.86 3.05
N CYS A 28 -6.93 0.33 2.16
CA CYS A 28 -5.51 0.10 2.41
C CYS A 28 -4.76 1.41 2.67
N THR A 29 -4.97 2.43 1.84
CA THR A 29 -4.40 3.77 2.01
C THR A 29 -4.78 4.39 3.35
N THR A 30 -6.06 4.26 3.73
CA THR A 30 -6.55 4.74 5.02
C THR A 30 -5.83 4.04 6.17
N ARG A 31 -5.69 2.70 6.08
CA ARG A 31 -5.00 1.92 7.09
C ARG A 31 -3.52 2.28 7.22
N ILE A 32 -2.81 2.48 6.10
CA ILE A 32 -1.40 2.91 6.11
C ILE A 32 -1.26 4.24 6.88
N ARG A 33 -2.15 5.21 6.61
CA ARG A 33 -2.13 6.52 7.29
C ARG A 33 -2.44 6.41 8.78
N GLU A 34 -3.38 5.55 9.17
CA GLU A 34 -3.63 5.26 10.58
C GLU A 34 -2.37 4.69 11.26
N LEU A 35 -1.68 3.76 10.60
CA LEU A 35 -0.44 3.17 11.13
C LEU A 35 0.68 4.20 11.28
N PHE A 36 0.83 5.14 10.34
CA PHE A 36 1.77 6.25 10.49
C PHE A 36 1.44 7.13 11.71
N ALA A 37 0.18 7.47 11.90
CA ALA A 37 -0.27 8.23 13.07
C ALA A 37 -0.04 7.46 14.39
N LEU A 38 -0.20 6.14 14.38
CA LEU A 38 0.08 5.29 15.55
C LEU A 38 1.58 5.27 15.88
N ILE A 39 2.47 5.24 14.88
CA ILE A 39 3.92 5.30 15.10
C ILE A 39 4.27 6.54 15.93
N ARG A 40 3.74 7.71 15.56
CA ARG A 40 3.97 8.99 16.23
C ARG A 40 3.63 9.00 17.71
N HIS A 41 2.64 8.22 18.13
CA HIS A 41 2.16 8.15 19.51
C HIS A 41 2.66 6.91 20.27
N SER A 42 3.51 6.10 19.63
CA SER A 42 4.08 4.88 20.21
C SER A 42 5.51 5.10 20.67
N ASN A 43 5.95 4.30 21.64
CA ASN A 43 7.39 4.12 21.89
C ASN A 43 7.95 3.08 20.91
N ILE A 44 9.27 3.05 20.76
CA ILE A 44 9.96 2.23 19.74
C ILE A 44 9.62 0.73 19.86
N GLU A 45 9.40 0.21 21.07
CA GLU A 45 9.02 -1.19 21.31
C GLU A 45 7.60 -1.51 20.81
N ASN A 46 6.66 -0.56 20.91
CA ASN A 46 5.31 -0.75 20.38
C ASN A 46 5.23 -0.48 18.87
N ALA A 47 6.17 0.29 18.31
CA ALA A 47 6.26 0.55 16.89
C ALA A 47 6.58 -0.70 16.07
N ASP A 48 7.25 -1.71 16.65
CA ASP A 48 7.60 -2.95 15.95
C ASP A 48 6.37 -3.68 15.38
N LYS A 49 5.28 -3.77 16.15
CA LYS A 49 4.04 -4.40 15.67
C LYS A 49 3.42 -3.61 14.52
N ILE A 50 3.56 -2.28 14.55
CA ILE A 50 3.06 -1.40 13.50
C ILE A 50 3.88 -1.59 12.22
N PHE A 51 5.21 -1.68 12.33
CA PHE A 51 6.08 -1.95 11.19
C PHE A 51 5.86 -3.32 10.58
N ILE A 52 5.59 -4.35 11.37
CA ILE A 52 5.22 -5.69 10.85
C ILE A 52 4.00 -5.57 9.92
N GLU A 53 2.96 -4.87 10.35
CA GLU A 53 1.76 -4.67 9.54
C GLU A 53 2.06 -3.86 8.27
N LEU A 54 2.81 -2.77 8.37
CA LEU A 54 3.22 -1.96 7.22
C LEU A 54 4.03 -2.79 6.20
N PHE A 55 4.93 -3.67 6.66
CA PHE A 55 5.70 -4.54 5.78
C PHE A 55 4.86 -5.64 5.13
N GLU A 56 3.83 -6.15 5.81
CA GLU A 56 2.86 -7.08 5.21
C GLU A 56 2.05 -6.41 4.10
N ILE A 57 1.60 -5.17 4.35
CA ILE A 57 0.91 -4.37 3.34
C ILE A 57 1.83 -4.11 2.15
N GLN A 58 3.08 -3.69 2.39
CA GLN A 58 4.05 -3.42 1.32
C GLN A 58 4.30 -4.66 0.46
N ARG A 59 4.55 -5.83 1.05
CA ARG A 59 4.78 -7.07 0.27
C ARG A 59 3.59 -7.44 -0.59
N THR A 60 2.38 -7.25 -0.07
CA THR A 60 1.14 -7.51 -0.79
C THR A 60 0.98 -6.56 -1.98
N LEU A 61 1.16 -5.25 -1.76
CA LEU A 61 1.06 -4.26 -2.82
C LEU A 61 2.16 -4.42 -3.88
N SER A 62 3.39 -4.70 -3.47
CA SER A 62 4.50 -5.00 -4.40
C SER A 62 4.21 -6.21 -5.27
N THR A 63 3.61 -7.26 -4.71
CA THR A 63 3.16 -8.41 -5.50
C THR A 63 2.11 -7.99 -6.52
N ILE A 64 1.12 -7.18 -6.12
CA ILE A 64 0.08 -6.66 -7.02
C ILE A 64 0.71 -5.83 -8.15
N LYS A 65 1.64 -4.92 -7.82
CA LYS A 65 2.33 -4.06 -8.78
C LYS A 65 3.13 -4.85 -9.81
N PHE A 66 4.02 -5.73 -9.36
CA PHE A 66 5.02 -6.33 -10.23
C PHE A 66 4.56 -7.64 -10.87
N LYS A 67 3.74 -8.44 -10.17
CA LYS A 67 3.25 -9.72 -10.72
C LYS A 67 2.05 -9.53 -11.64
N TYR A 68 1.15 -8.61 -11.28
CA TYR A 68 -0.11 -8.39 -12.00
C TYR A 68 -0.09 -7.10 -12.82
N LEU A 69 1.03 -6.36 -12.84
CA LEU A 69 1.20 -5.12 -13.60
C LEU A 69 0.10 -4.09 -13.30
N PHE A 70 -0.39 -4.08 -12.06
CA PHE A 70 -1.45 -3.18 -11.64
C PHE A 70 -0.87 -1.79 -11.36
N GLU A 71 -1.48 -0.77 -11.95
CA GLU A 71 -1.11 0.62 -11.74
C GLU A 71 -1.72 1.17 -10.46
N PHE A 72 -0.85 1.70 -9.60
CA PHE A 72 -1.18 2.38 -8.35
C PHE A 72 -1.04 3.90 -8.48
N ASP A 73 -1.71 4.63 -7.59
CA ASP A 73 -1.48 6.06 -7.43
C ASP A 73 -0.08 6.36 -6.85
N ASP A 74 0.29 7.65 -6.89
CA ASP A 74 1.61 8.12 -6.46
C ASP A 74 1.88 7.76 -5.00
N PHE A 75 0.89 7.90 -4.12
CA PHE A 75 1.05 7.59 -2.70
C PHE A 75 1.43 6.12 -2.47
N LEU A 76 0.69 5.19 -3.09
CA LEU A 76 0.98 3.76 -2.95
C LEU A 76 2.28 3.38 -3.65
N ASN A 77 2.66 4.04 -4.75
CA ASN A 77 3.96 3.85 -5.39
C ASN A 77 5.11 4.27 -4.48
N ASP A 78 5.01 5.44 -3.86
CA ASP A 78 6.00 5.94 -2.92
C ASP A 78 6.07 5.04 -1.67
N PHE A 79 4.92 4.63 -1.14
CA PHE A 79 4.86 3.69 -0.02
C PHE A 79 5.59 2.38 -0.34
N ILE A 80 5.29 1.78 -1.50
CA ILE A 80 5.94 0.54 -1.95
C ILE A 80 7.46 0.71 -1.99
N TYR A 81 7.94 1.85 -2.47
CA TYR A 81 9.37 2.16 -2.58
C TYR A 81 10.04 2.31 -1.21
N PHE A 82 9.50 3.16 -0.33
CA PHE A 82 10.12 3.44 0.98
C PHE A 82 10.09 2.24 1.94
N PHE A 83 9.11 1.35 1.80
CA PHE A 83 8.96 0.17 2.66
C PHE A 83 9.52 -1.13 2.05
N ASP A 84 10.17 -1.07 0.88
CA ASP A 84 10.78 -2.25 0.25
C ASP A 84 11.97 -2.79 1.03
N ARG A 85 12.78 -1.89 1.59
CA ARG A 85 13.92 -2.26 2.43
C ARG A 85 13.45 -2.56 3.85
N GLN A 86 13.41 -3.83 4.23
CA GLN A 86 12.86 -4.27 5.53
C GLN A 86 13.96 -4.67 6.51
N ASP A 87 14.91 -3.75 6.76
CA ASP A 87 15.96 -3.92 7.77
C ASP A 87 15.85 -2.91 8.92
N ASP A 88 16.58 -3.17 10.00
CA ASP A 88 16.53 -2.35 11.22
C ASP A 88 16.94 -0.89 10.96
N CYS A 89 17.86 -0.65 10.01
CA CYS A 89 18.29 0.69 9.66
C CYS A 89 17.17 1.48 9.00
N ASN A 90 16.48 0.90 8.01
CA ASN A 90 15.35 1.55 7.37
C ASN A 90 14.19 1.75 8.35
N ARG A 91 13.92 0.76 9.20
CA ARG A 91 12.90 0.88 10.24
C ARG A 91 13.19 2.06 11.18
N LEU A 92 14.42 2.20 11.65
CA LEU A 92 14.81 3.30 12.53
C LEU A 92 14.65 4.66 11.82
N PHE A 93 15.11 4.77 10.57
CA PHE A 93 14.94 5.96 9.76
C PHE A 93 13.46 6.35 9.59
N LEU A 94 12.60 5.38 9.25
CA LEU A 94 11.16 5.63 9.10
C LEU A 94 10.51 5.99 10.44
N TYR A 95 10.91 5.36 11.55
CA TYR A 95 10.41 5.69 12.88
C TYR A 95 10.75 7.13 13.27
N GLU A 96 12.00 7.55 13.07
CA GLU A 96 12.44 8.93 13.34
C GLU A 96 11.66 9.93 12.49
N HIS A 97 11.43 9.61 11.21
CA HIS A 97 10.64 10.44 10.30
C HIS A 97 9.18 10.57 10.76
N PHE A 98 8.48 9.45 10.99
CA PHE A 98 7.06 9.46 11.37
C PHE A 98 6.82 9.93 12.82
N SER A 99 7.87 10.03 13.63
CA SER A 99 7.79 10.71 14.93
C SER A 99 7.60 12.23 14.78
N GLN A 100 7.97 12.80 13.63
CA GLN A 100 7.96 14.25 13.38
C GLN A 100 6.99 14.65 12.26
N HIS A 101 6.76 13.76 11.30
CA HIS A 101 6.00 14.02 10.08
C HIS A 101 4.89 12.98 9.88
N ASP A 102 3.80 13.39 9.24
CA ASP A 102 2.64 12.51 8.98
C ASP A 102 2.62 11.96 7.53
N ASP A 103 3.55 12.40 6.68
CA ASP A 103 3.67 12.03 5.26
C ASP A 103 4.88 11.13 4.99
N LEU A 104 4.94 10.49 3.81
CA LEU A 104 6.13 9.73 3.37
C LEU A 104 7.36 10.65 3.20
N PRO A 105 8.59 10.11 3.36
CA PRO A 105 9.81 10.86 3.06
C PRO A 105 9.83 11.39 1.62
N LYS A 106 10.56 12.50 1.37
CA LYS A 106 10.74 13.10 0.05
C LYS A 106 12.21 13.06 -0.38
#